data_AF-A0A2V7QMB5-F1
#
_entry.id   AF-A0A2V7QMB5-F1
#
_cell.length_a   1.000
_cell.length_b   1.000
_cell.length_c   1.000
_cell.angle_alpha   90.00
_cell.angle_beta   90.00
_cell.angle_gamma   90.00
#
_symmetry.space_group_name_H-M   'P 1'
#
loop_
_entity.id
_entity.type
_entity.pdbx_description
1 polymer ?
#
loop_
_entity_poly.entity_id
_entity_poly.type
_entity_poly.pdbx_seq_one_letter_code
_entity_poly.pdbx_strand_id
1 'polypeptide(L)'
;MPRLRVFLVSGLLVATFGCAPTQTVSRRGQDNQLITEEEIEASRAPTAYDVIQKLRANFLSYRGETSFDKRKSQPYPTVYVDGQEFGPLSSLRTIPASQVATIRLYRSWEATTKFGTGNMGGVIAVTTRQ
;
A
#
# COMPACT_ATOMS: atom_id res chain seq x y z
N MET A 1 4.28 69.89 -32.28
CA MET A 1 4.99 69.78 -30.99
C MET A 1 4.55 70.95 -30.10
N PRO A 2 3.77 70.70 -29.04
CA PRO A 2 4.31 70.72 -27.66
C PRO A 2 3.76 69.53 -26.82
N ARG A 3 4.63 68.76 -26.15
CA ARG A 3 5.03 68.83 -24.73
C ARG A 3 3.91 68.56 -23.71
N LEU A 4 3.82 67.28 -23.35
CA LEU A 4 3.53 66.63 -22.06
C LEU A 4 2.92 67.49 -20.93
N ARG A 5 1.75 67.08 -20.44
CA ARG A 5 1.31 67.33 -19.06
C ARG A 5 0.65 66.07 -18.47
N VAL A 6 1.19 65.71 -17.31
CA VAL A 6 0.88 64.62 -16.37
C VAL A 6 -0.57 64.70 -15.85
N PHE A 7 -1.16 63.54 -15.51
CA PHE A 7 -2.23 63.21 -14.54
C PHE A 7 -2.87 61.91 -15.07
N LEU A 8 -3.06 60.78 -14.38
CA LEU A 8 -3.51 60.50 -13.02
C LEU A 8 -3.18 59.02 -12.71
N VAL A 9 -2.66 58.76 -11.51
CA VAL A 9 -3.24 57.86 -10.49
C VAL A 9 -4.07 56.67 -10.99
N SER A 10 -3.63 55.44 -10.69
CA SER A 10 -4.31 54.55 -9.73
C SER A 10 -3.64 53.17 -9.70
N GLY A 11 -3.47 52.64 -8.50
CA GLY A 11 -2.67 51.45 -8.20
C GLY A 11 -3.16 50.18 -8.89
N LEU A 12 -2.23 49.48 -9.53
CA LEU A 12 -2.46 48.16 -10.09
C LEU A 12 -2.28 47.10 -9.00
N LEU A 13 -3.41 46.60 -8.51
CA LEU A 13 -3.53 45.48 -7.58
C LEU A 13 -2.78 44.25 -8.11
N VAL A 14 -1.80 43.79 -7.34
CA VAL A 14 -1.11 42.52 -7.55
C VAL A 14 -2.06 41.39 -7.15
N ALA A 15 -2.61 40.67 -8.14
CA ALA A 15 -3.37 39.45 -7.93
C ALA A 15 -2.41 38.25 -8.02
N THR A 16 -1.86 37.81 -6.89
CA THR A 16 -1.15 36.53 -6.80
C THR A 16 -2.17 35.40 -6.82
N PHE A 17 -2.32 34.75 -7.98
CA PHE A 17 -2.99 33.46 -8.09
C PHE A 17 -2.16 32.40 -7.36
N GLY A 18 -2.44 32.21 -6.08
CA GLY A 18 -1.98 31.06 -5.33
C GLY A 18 -2.75 29.82 -5.76
N CYS A 19 -2.17 29.00 -6.64
CA CYS A 19 -2.58 27.61 -6.77
C CYS A 19 -2.18 26.88 -5.48
N ALA A 20 -3.11 26.75 -4.54
CA ALA A 20 -2.95 25.79 -3.47
C ALA A 20 -2.94 24.39 -4.11
N PRO A 21 -1.91 23.55 -3.90
CA PRO A 21 -2.03 22.15 -4.25
C PRO A 21 -3.14 21.57 -3.37
N THR A 22 -4.24 21.18 -3.99
CA THR A 22 -5.20 20.26 -3.36
C THR A 22 -4.41 19.02 -3.00
N GLN A 23 -3.97 18.95 -1.74
CA GLN A 23 -3.54 17.70 -1.16
C GLN A 23 -4.78 16.82 -1.20
N THR A 24 -4.86 15.97 -2.22
CA THR A 24 -5.66 14.76 -2.17
C THR A 24 -5.05 13.94 -1.05
N VAL A 25 -5.39 14.30 0.20
CA VAL A 25 -5.37 13.37 1.31
C VAL A 25 -6.37 12.33 0.87
N SER A 26 -5.88 11.31 0.16
CA SER A 26 -6.56 10.04 0.00
C SER A 26 -7.05 9.71 1.39
N ARG A 27 -8.34 9.98 1.60
CA ARG A 27 -9.02 9.83 2.87
C ARG A 27 -8.62 8.43 3.33
N ARG A 28 -8.00 8.34 4.50
CA ARG A 28 -7.66 7.09 5.20
C ARG A 28 -8.94 6.28 5.41
N GLY A 29 -9.53 5.77 4.34
CA GLY A 29 -10.26 4.52 4.36
C GLY A 29 -9.15 3.51 4.55
N GLN A 30 -8.86 3.25 5.83
CA GLN A 30 -8.10 2.12 6.34
C GLN A 30 -7.61 1.23 5.20
N ASP A 31 -6.39 1.46 4.71
CA ASP A 31 -5.85 0.78 3.52
C ASP A 31 -6.01 -0.72 3.78
N ASN A 32 -7.02 -1.34 3.16
CA ASN A 32 -7.45 -2.68 3.52
C ASN A 32 -6.49 -3.75 2.98
N GLN A 33 -5.35 -3.29 2.46
CA GLN A 33 -4.23 -4.07 1.98
C GLN A 33 -2.96 -3.79 2.78
N LEU A 34 -2.99 -2.94 3.81
CA LEU A 34 -1.84 -2.64 4.67
C LEU A 34 -2.20 -2.91 6.14
N ILE A 35 -1.26 -3.53 6.84
CA ILE A 35 -1.22 -3.61 8.30
C ILE A 35 0.01 -2.82 8.73
N THR A 36 -0.20 -1.76 9.51
CA THR A 36 0.88 -0.88 9.98
C THR A 36 1.54 -1.43 11.24
N GLU A 37 2.69 -0.86 11.60
CA GLU A 37 3.44 -1.25 12.79
C GLU A 37 2.59 -1.10 14.06
N GLU A 38 1.85 0.00 14.16
CA GLU A 38 0.99 0.29 15.31
C GLU A 38 -0.14 -0.74 15.43
N GLU A 39 -0.71 -1.18 14.30
CA GLU A 39 -1.73 -2.24 14.27
C GLU A 39 -1.13 -3.59 14.70
N ILE A 40 0.11 -3.90 14.27
CA ILE A 40 0.83 -5.12 14.66
C ILE A 40 1.07 -5.14 16.17
N GLU A 41 1.58 -4.05 16.74
CA GLU A 41 1.86 -3.95 18.17
C GLU A 41 0.58 -4.04 19.01
N ALA A 42 -0.48 -3.35 18.59
CA ALA A 42 -1.79 -3.42 19.24
C ALA A 42 -2.38 -4.84 19.23
N SER A 43 -2.07 -5.65 18.21
CA SER A 43 -2.58 -7.02 18.09
C SER A 43 -2.05 -7.97 19.17
N ARG A 44 -0.84 -7.72 19.69
CA ARG A 44 -0.08 -8.59 20.62
C ARG A 44 0.04 -10.04 20.13
N ALA A 45 -0.03 -10.26 18.82
CA ALA A 45 0.11 -11.57 18.22
C ALA A 45 1.60 -11.99 18.16
N PRO A 46 1.92 -13.28 18.30
CA PRO A 46 3.31 -13.73 18.35
C PRO A 46 3.98 -13.81 16.96
N THR A 47 3.21 -14.11 15.91
CA THR A 47 3.73 -14.29 14.55
C THR A 47 3.03 -13.40 13.54
N ALA A 48 3.68 -13.13 12.40
CA ALA A 48 3.07 -12.39 11.29
C ALA A 48 1.77 -13.06 10.81
N TYR A 49 1.72 -14.40 10.82
CA TYR A 49 0.51 -15.14 10.48
C TYR A 49 -0.66 -14.81 11.42
N ASP A 50 -0.40 -14.78 12.74
CA ASP A 50 -1.43 -14.55 13.74
C ASP A 50 -1.93 -13.09 13.72
N VAL A 51 -1.04 -12.13 13.44
CA VAL A 51 -1.41 -10.74 13.16
C VAL A 51 -2.42 -10.68 12.03
N ILE A 52 -2.07 -11.29 10.89
CA ILE A 52 -2.91 -11.28 9.69
C ILE A 52 -4.24 -11.96 9.99
N GLN A 53 -4.23 -13.12 10.65
CA GLN A 53 -5.45 -13.85 11.00
C GLN A 53 -6.38 -12.99 11.85
N LYS A 54 -5.85 -12.27 12.84
CA LYS A 54 -6.63 -11.47 13.79
C LYS A 54 -7.16 -10.17 13.18
N LEU A 55 -6.35 -9.48 12.38
CA LEU A 55 -6.69 -8.15 11.87
C LEU A 55 -7.33 -8.19 10.48
N ARG A 56 -6.81 -9.04 9.59
CA ARG A 56 -7.19 -9.08 8.17
C ARG A 56 -7.09 -10.48 7.59
N ALA A 57 -7.93 -11.40 8.08
CA ALA A 57 -7.98 -12.79 7.62
C ALA A 57 -8.13 -12.93 6.08
N ASN A 58 -8.66 -11.91 5.41
CA ASN A 58 -8.79 -11.86 3.95
C ASN A 58 -7.44 -11.86 3.19
N PHE A 59 -6.30 -11.66 3.85
CA PHE A 59 -4.97 -11.73 3.21
C PHE A 59 -4.55 -13.18 3.01
N LEU A 60 -5.01 -14.08 3.89
CA LEU A 60 -4.72 -15.52 3.83
C LEU A 60 -5.60 -16.25 2.82
N SER A 61 -6.59 -15.56 2.26
CA SER A 61 -7.52 -16.09 1.27
C SER A 61 -7.12 -15.63 -0.12
N TYR A 62 -7.21 -16.56 -1.07
CA TYR A 62 -7.11 -16.24 -2.48
C TYR A 62 -8.40 -15.61 -2.99
N ARG A 63 -8.25 -14.40 -3.52
CA ARG A 63 -9.27 -13.72 -4.33
C ARG A 63 -8.74 -13.40 -5.72
N GLY A 64 -7.95 -14.31 -6.31
CA GLY A 64 -7.69 -14.23 -7.76
C GLY A 64 -9.01 -14.35 -8.53
N GLU A 65 -8.99 -14.02 -9.83
CA GLU A 65 -10.19 -13.93 -10.65
C GLU A 65 -11.16 -15.08 -10.38
N THR A 66 -12.45 -14.78 -10.36
CA THR A 66 -13.55 -15.72 -10.18
C THR A 66 -13.68 -16.68 -11.37
N SER A 67 -12.57 -17.24 -11.82
CA SER A 67 -12.48 -18.26 -12.86
C SER A 67 -13.08 -19.55 -12.31
N PHE A 68 -14.11 -20.03 -12.99
CA PHE A 68 -14.81 -21.28 -12.72
C PHE A 68 -13.92 -22.53 -12.92
N ASP A 69 -12.67 -22.34 -13.33
CA ASP A 69 -11.75 -23.40 -13.73
C ASP A 69 -10.73 -23.71 -12.62
N LYS A 70 -11.16 -24.54 -11.66
CA LYS A 70 -10.40 -24.93 -10.45
C LYS A 70 -9.07 -25.64 -10.72
N ARG A 71 -8.75 -25.99 -11.98
CA ARG A 71 -7.56 -26.77 -12.36
C ARG A 71 -6.33 -25.92 -12.69
N LYS A 72 -6.45 -24.59 -12.77
CA LYS A 72 -5.34 -23.67 -13.12
C LYS A 72 -4.96 -22.64 -12.06
N SER A 73 -5.61 -22.63 -10.89
CA SER A 73 -5.36 -21.61 -9.88
C SER A 73 -4.06 -21.87 -9.11
N GLN A 74 -3.08 -20.98 -9.26
CA GLN A 74 -2.06 -20.74 -8.23
C GLN A 74 -2.83 -20.24 -6.99
N PRO A 75 -3.07 -21.06 -5.96
CA PRO A 75 -4.27 -20.90 -5.15
C PRO A 75 -4.09 -19.99 -3.93
N TYR A 76 -2.90 -19.44 -3.69
CA TYR A 76 -2.61 -18.60 -2.52
C TYR A 76 -1.51 -17.57 -2.80
N PRO A 77 -1.49 -16.44 -2.06
CA PRO A 77 -0.41 -15.47 -2.14
C PRO A 77 0.94 -16.05 -1.71
N THR A 78 2.00 -15.63 -2.39
CA THR A 78 3.39 -15.93 -2.00
C THR A 78 3.88 -14.90 -0.98
N VAL A 79 4.69 -15.33 -0.02
CA VAL A 79 5.25 -14.49 1.03
C VAL A 79 6.60 -13.96 0.58
N TYR A 80 6.78 -12.65 0.70
CA TYR A 80 8.04 -11.95 0.47
C TYR A 80 8.45 -11.23 1.75
N VAL A 81 9.74 -11.24 2.07
CA VAL A 81 10.33 -10.50 3.18
C VAL A 81 11.36 -9.54 2.60
N ASP A 82 11.17 -8.23 2.83
CA ASP A 82 12.03 -7.16 2.32
C ASP A 82 12.30 -7.22 0.81
N GLY A 83 11.32 -7.70 0.05
CA GLY A 83 11.40 -7.85 -1.40
C GLY A 83 12.02 -9.16 -1.89
N GLN A 84 12.49 -10.02 -1.00
CA GLN A 84 12.95 -11.37 -1.34
C GLN A 84 11.85 -12.41 -1.13
N GLU A 85 11.73 -13.36 -2.06
CA GLU A 85 10.79 -14.48 -1.90
C GLU A 85 11.19 -15.34 -0.70
N PHE A 86 10.25 -15.49 0.23
CA PHE A 86 10.46 -16.25 1.47
C PHE A 86 9.71 -17.60 1.45
N GLY A 87 8.63 -17.69 0.66
CA GLY A 87 7.96 -18.95 0.35
C GLY A 87 6.44 -18.90 0.54
N PRO A 88 5.79 -20.02 0.89
CA PRO A 88 4.33 -20.10 1.01
C PRO A 88 3.79 -19.41 2.27
N LEU A 89 2.46 -19.29 2.36
CA LEU A 89 1.75 -18.71 3.53
C LEU A 89 2.16 -19.32 4.88
N SER A 90 2.53 -20.60 4.93
CA SER A 90 2.98 -21.25 6.15
C SER A 90 4.25 -20.63 6.73
N SER A 91 5.10 -20.03 5.88
CA SER A 91 6.33 -19.35 6.29
C SER A 91 6.05 -18.11 7.14
N LEU A 92 4.85 -17.50 7.08
CA LEU A 92 4.47 -16.39 7.98
C LEU A 92 4.48 -16.78 9.46
N ARG A 93 4.35 -18.09 9.77
CA ARG A 93 4.40 -18.60 11.15
C ARG A 93 5.81 -18.60 11.73
N THR A 94 6.84 -18.57 10.88
CA THR A 94 8.24 -18.53 11.34
C THR A 94 8.75 -17.11 11.53
N ILE A 95 7.96 -16.09 11.17
CA ILE A 95 8.31 -14.68 11.27
C ILE A 95 7.71 -14.11 12.56
N PRO A 96 8.53 -13.73 13.56
CA PRO A 96 8.06 -13.11 14.79
C PRO A 96 7.42 -11.74 14.51
N ALA A 97 6.24 -11.47 15.06
CA ALA A 97 5.56 -10.18 14.86
C ALA A 97 6.39 -8.99 15.37
N SER A 98 7.24 -9.22 16.39
CA SER A 98 8.15 -8.21 16.95
C SER A 98 9.21 -7.71 15.97
N GLN A 99 9.50 -8.46 14.91
CA GLN A 99 10.48 -8.08 13.89
C GLN A 99 9.83 -7.43 12.66
N VAL A 100 8.49 -7.36 12.62
CA VAL A 100 7.75 -6.84 11.47
C VAL A 100 7.42 -5.37 11.67
N ALA A 101 7.73 -4.55 10.67
CA ALA A 101 7.32 -3.15 10.59
C ALA A 101 5.98 -3.04 9.88
N THR A 102 5.81 -3.66 8.72
CA THR A 102 4.54 -3.63 7.97
C THR A 102 4.24 -4.93 7.26
N ILE A 103 2.95 -5.18 7.02
CA ILE A 103 2.47 -6.29 6.18
C ILE A 103 1.55 -5.72 5.11
N ARG A 104 1.89 -5.93 3.84
CA ARG A 104 1.10 -5.46 2.70
C ARG A 104 0.66 -6.61 1.80
N LEU A 105 -0.60 -6.59 1.38
CA LEU A 105 -1.14 -7.48 0.37
C LEU A 105 -1.14 -6.81 -1.00
N TYR A 106 -0.33 -7.33 -1.92
CA TYR A 106 -0.42 -7.01 -3.34
C TYR A 106 -1.38 -8.00 -4.02
N ARG A 107 -2.41 -7.49 -4.71
CA ARG A 107 -3.30 -8.34 -5.50
C ARG A 107 -2.58 -8.87 -6.74
N SER A 108 -3.16 -9.89 -7.39
CA SER A 108 -2.56 -10.57 -8.54
C SER A 108 -1.93 -9.63 -9.57
N TRP A 109 -2.64 -8.62 -10.05
CA TRP A 109 -2.15 -7.68 -11.07
C TRP A 109 -1.03 -6.76 -10.55
N GLU A 110 -1.10 -6.31 -9.29
CA GLU A 110 -0.04 -5.53 -8.66
C GLU A 110 1.21 -6.39 -8.44
N ALA A 111 0.99 -7.63 -8.00
CA ALA A 111 2.03 -8.59 -7.69
C ALA A 111 2.78 -9.01 -8.96
N THR A 112 2.08 -9.25 -10.07
CA THR A 112 2.72 -9.54 -11.36
C THR A 112 3.56 -8.40 -11.87
N THR A 113 3.13 -7.16 -11.62
CA THR A 113 3.83 -5.96 -12.03
C THR A 113 5.09 -5.73 -11.18
N LYS A 114 5.01 -5.96 -9.87
CA LYS A 114 6.11 -5.65 -8.93
C LYS A 114 7.08 -6.81 -8.68
N PHE A 115 6.59 -8.03 -8.65
CA PHE A 115 7.34 -9.25 -8.28
C PHE A 115 7.43 -10.27 -9.42
N GLY A 116 6.81 -10.00 -10.57
CA GLY A 116 6.88 -10.86 -11.76
C GLY A 116 5.72 -11.85 -11.91
N THR A 117 5.62 -12.45 -13.11
CA THR A 117 4.46 -13.21 -13.60
C THR A 117 4.16 -14.50 -12.81
N GLY A 118 5.07 -15.00 -11.98
CA GLY A 118 4.85 -16.15 -11.11
C GLY A 118 3.90 -15.87 -9.93
N ASN A 119 3.55 -14.61 -9.69
CA ASN A 119 2.80 -14.16 -8.52
C ASN A 119 1.31 -13.89 -8.78
N MET A 120 0.69 -14.69 -9.67
CA MET A 120 -0.73 -14.60 -10.00
C MET A 120 -1.66 -14.82 -8.78
N GLY A 121 -1.15 -15.47 -7.72
CA GLY A 121 -1.81 -15.65 -6.43
C GLY A 121 -1.94 -14.37 -5.58
N GLY A 122 -1.22 -13.31 -5.96
CA GLY A 122 -0.94 -12.17 -5.11
C GLY A 122 0.34 -12.38 -4.29
N VAL A 123 0.75 -11.34 -3.56
CA VAL A 123 1.93 -11.37 -2.69
C VAL A 123 1.59 -10.77 -1.33
N ILE A 124 1.99 -11.45 -0.26
CA ILE A 124 2.07 -10.86 1.07
C ILE A 124 3.50 -10.41 1.27
N ALA A 125 3.70 -9.10 1.19
CA ALA A 125 4.99 -8.46 1.44
C ALA A 125 5.08 -8.10 2.92
N VAL A 126 6.12 -8.62 3.57
CA VAL A 126 6.49 -8.30 4.94
C VAL A 126 7.74 -7.42 4.86
N THR A 127 7.73 -6.32 5.61
CA THR A 127 8.91 -5.47 5.79
C THR A 127 9.38 -5.58 7.22
N THR A 128 10.66 -5.82 7.45
CA THR A 128 11.21 -5.92 8.80
C THR A 128 11.51 -4.56 9.40
N ARG A 129 11.58 -4.50 10.73
CA ARG A 129 12.11 -3.33 11.45
C ARG A 129 13.61 -3.21 11.19
N GLN A 130 14.09 -1.97 11.08
CA GLN A 130 15.53 -1.65 11.00
C GLN A 130 16.10 -1.39 12.39
#